data_AF-A0A1E7EXQ1-F1
#
_entry.id   AF-A0A1E7EXQ1-F1
#
_cell.length_a   1.000
_cell.length_b   1.000
_cell.length_c   1.000
_cell.angle_alpha   90.00
_cell.angle_beta   90.00
_cell.angle_gamma   90.00
#
_symmetry.space_group_name_H-M   'P 1'
#
loop_
_entity.id
_entity.type
_entity.pdbx_description
1 polymer ?
#
loop_
_entity_poly.entity_id
_entity_poly.type
_entity_poly.pdbx_seq_one_letter_code
_entity_poly.pdbx_strand_id
1 'polypeptide(L)'
;MTEGKKQKKGVQLTHSETKERNLLLKKLEKNGGFDRLKKSAYARLMLNGWRDEIKQHTREALNRSNGGTDSIDEITLDKLSATIVDNSVGSVPVLSIKDEFSFKIRQSCGYNDTDQQRQQQQQQQQR
;
A
#
# COMPACT_ATOMS: atom_id res chain seq x y z
N MET A 1 -7.02 32.19 1.68
CA MET A 1 -6.13 31.28 0.93
C MET A 1 -6.64 29.87 1.14
N THR A 2 -7.17 29.25 0.09
CA THR A 2 -7.86 27.95 0.13
C THR A 2 -6.85 26.83 -0.06
N GLU A 3 -6.45 26.16 1.03
CA GLU A 3 -5.64 24.95 0.95
C GLU A 3 -6.44 23.84 0.28
N GLY A 4 -6.08 23.54 -0.97
CA GLY A 4 -6.62 22.43 -1.73
C GLY A 4 -6.24 21.11 -1.06
N LYS A 5 -7.18 20.51 -0.33
CA LYS A 5 -7.12 19.10 0.05
C LYS A 5 -6.93 18.27 -1.22
N LYS A 6 -5.70 17.82 -1.49
CA LYS A 6 -5.44 16.79 -2.51
C LYS A 6 -6.17 15.53 -2.05
N GLN A 7 -7.41 15.36 -2.49
CA GLN A 7 -8.13 14.10 -2.35
C GLN A 7 -7.29 13.03 -3.02
N LYS A 8 -6.74 12.10 -2.23
CA LYS A 8 -6.24 10.84 -2.75
C LYS A 8 -7.41 10.21 -3.50
N LYS A 9 -7.36 10.22 -4.85
CA LYS A 9 -8.36 9.60 -5.70
C LYS A 9 -8.32 8.10 -5.43
N GLY A 10 -9.09 7.65 -4.43
CA GLY A 10 -9.40 6.25 -4.27
C GLY A 10 -10.06 5.76 -5.56
N VAL A 11 -9.72 4.55 -5.99
CA VAL A 11 -10.44 3.92 -7.10
C VAL A 11 -11.90 3.82 -6.68
N GLN A 12 -12.79 4.49 -7.41
CA GLN A 12 -14.22 4.33 -7.20
C GLN A 12 -14.61 2.96 -7.75
N LEU A 13 -14.85 2.02 -6.84
CA LEU A 13 -15.34 0.69 -7.19
C LEU A 13 -16.85 0.75 -7.35
N THR A 14 -17.35 0.09 -8.37
CA THR A 14 -18.78 -0.23 -8.51
C THR A 14 -19.25 -1.10 -7.35
N HIS A 15 -20.57 -1.23 -7.19
CA HIS A 15 -21.15 -2.08 -6.15
C HIS A 15 -20.74 -3.55 -6.30
N SER A 16 -20.70 -4.06 -7.53
CA SER A 16 -20.25 -5.42 -7.85
C SER A 16 -18.78 -5.63 -7.49
N GLU A 17 -17.89 -4.71 -7.88
CA GLU A 17 -16.46 -4.79 -7.54
C GLU A 17 -16.23 -4.70 -6.02
N THR A 18 -17.02 -3.86 -5.32
CA THR A 18 -16.95 -3.77 -3.86
C THR A 18 -17.36 -5.09 -3.19
N LYS A 19 -18.41 -5.74 -3.69
CA LYS A 19 -18.87 -7.05 -3.20
C LYS A 19 -17.81 -8.12 -3.43
N GLU A 20 -17.18 -8.13 -4.61
CA GLU A 20 -16.10 -9.05 -4.94
C GLU A 20 -14.86 -8.83 -4.06
N ARG A 21 -14.41 -7.58 -3.91
CA ARG A 21 -13.32 -7.22 -3.00
C ARG A 21 -13.59 -7.73 -1.58
N ASN A 22 -14.79 -7.50 -1.06
CA ASN A 22 -15.15 -7.94 0.29
C ASN A 22 -15.17 -9.47 0.42
N LEU A 23 -15.56 -10.19 -0.64
CA LEU A 23 -15.49 -11.65 -0.67
C LEU A 23 -14.04 -12.15 -0.63
N LEU A 24 -13.14 -11.53 -1.40
CA LEU A 24 -11.71 -11.86 -1.41
C LEU A 24 -11.07 -11.61 -0.04
N LEU A 25 -11.37 -10.46 0.59
CA LEU A 25 -10.92 -10.15 1.95
C LEU A 25 -11.36 -11.22 2.95
N LYS A 26 -12.64 -11.61 2.93
CA LYS A 26 -13.14 -12.70 3.80
C LYS A 26 -12.42 -14.03 3.57
N LYS A 27 -12.07 -14.36 2.32
CA LYS A 27 -11.28 -15.56 2.02
C LYS A 27 -9.87 -15.49 2.62
N LEU A 28 -9.20 -14.34 2.47
CA LEU A 28 -7.86 -14.10 3.04
C LEU A 28 -7.87 -14.10 4.57
N GLU A 29 -8.92 -13.61 5.20
CA GLU A 29 -9.08 -13.66 6.66
C GLU A 29 -9.28 -15.11 7.12
N LYS A 30 -10.21 -15.84 6.48
CA LYS A 30 -10.54 -17.23 6.86
C LYS A 30 -9.35 -18.19 6.75
N ASN A 31 -8.47 -18.02 5.76
CA ASN A 31 -7.29 -18.88 5.58
C ASN A 31 -6.03 -18.35 6.32
N GLY A 32 -6.17 -17.25 7.07
CA GLY A 32 -5.06 -16.57 7.75
C GLY A 32 -4.03 -15.96 6.80
N GLY A 33 -4.32 -15.88 5.50
CA GLY A 33 -3.47 -15.28 4.47
C GLY A 33 -3.33 -13.78 4.68
N PHE A 34 -4.39 -13.10 5.11
CA PHE A 34 -4.36 -11.67 5.40
C PHE A 34 -3.26 -11.31 6.41
N ASP A 35 -3.24 -12.04 7.54
CA ASP A 35 -2.30 -11.79 8.63
C ASP A 35 -0.85 -12.14 8.24
N ARG A 36 -0.67 -13.20 7.46
CA ARG A 36 0.63 -13.57 6.89
C ARG A 36 1.16 -12.50 5.93
N LEU A 37 0.31 -12.00 5.04
CA LEU A 37 0.66 -10.94 4.09
C LEU A 37 1.01 -9.65 4.82
N LYS A 38 0.23 -9.26 5.84
CA LYS A 38 0.50 -8.09 6.67
C LYS A 38 1.87 -8.17 7.35
N LYS A 39 2.20 -9.29 7.98
CA LYS A 39 3.51 -9.52 8.63
C LYS A 39 4.65 -9.48 7.60
N SER A 40 4.47 -10.15 6.46
CA SER A 40 5.46 -10.15 5.37
C SER A 40 5.69 -8.74 4.82
N ALA A 41 4.62 -7.95 4.63
CA ALA A 41 4.71 -6.58 4.14
C ALA A 41 5.46 -5.70 5.12
N TYR A 42 5.14 -5.80 6.42
CA TYR A 42 5.86 -5.09 7.46
C TYR A 42 7.35 -5.42 7.45
N ALA A 43 7.72 -6.71 7.43
CA ALA A 43 9.11 -7.15 7.38
C ALA A 43 9.85 -6.61 6.15
N ARG A 44 9.22 -6.66 4.97
CA ARG A 44 9.79 -6.09 3.74
C ARG A 44 10.00 -4.59 3.84
N LEU A 45 9.04 -3.85 4.37
CA LEU A 45 9.17 -2.40 4.58
C LEU A 45 10.32 -2.09 5.55
N MET A 46 10.46 -2.83 6.65
CA MET A 46 11.57 -2.65 7.58
C MET A 46 12.93 -2.93 6.93
N LEU A 47 13.06 -4.01 6.15
CA LEU A 47 14.31 -4.37 5.48
C LEU A 47 14.75 -3.37 4.41
N ASN A 48 13.81 -2.64 3.82
CA ASN A 48 14.08 -1.64 2.78
C ASN A 48 14.24 -0.22 3.34
N GLY A 49 14.47 -0.06 4.65
CA GLY A 49 14.76 1.25 5.24
C GLY A 49 13.55 2.20 5.38
N TRP A 50 12.34 1.76 5.04
CA TRP A 50 11.12 2.58 5.08
C TRP A 50 10.90 3.29 6.41
N ARG A 51 11.19 2.58 7.52
CA ARG A 51 11.04 3.12 8.87
C ARG A 51 12.01 4.28 9.13
N ASP A 52 13.23 4.16 8.65
CA ASP A 52 14.28 5.16 8.88
C ASP A 52 14.05 6.40 8.02
N GLU A 53 13.54 6.23 6.81
CA GLU A 53 13.07 7.33 5.96
C GLU A 53 11.89 8.08 6.58
N ILE A 54 10.89 7.36 7.12
CA ILE A 54 9.80 8.01 7.86
C ILE A 54 10.34 8.83 9.04
N LYS A 55 11.28 8.29 9.82
CA LYS A 55 11.90 9.05 10.91
C LYS A 55 12.61 10.29 10.39
N GLN A 56 13.33 10.18 9.28
CA GLN A 56 14.03 11.31 8.68
C GLN A 56 13.07 12.41 8.24
N HIS A 57 12.01 12.07 7.50
CA HIS A 57 11.00 13.04 7.10
C HIS A 57 10.26 13.68 8.29
N THR A 58 10.00 12.91 9.35
CA THR A 58 9.44 13.44 10.60
C THR A 58 10.39 14.45 11.24
N ARG A 59 11.69 14.15 11.31
CA ARG A 59 12.71 15.10 11.82
C ARG A 59 12.81 16.35 10.96
N GLU A 60 12.80 16.21 9.63
CA GLU A 60 12.82 17.34 8.69
C GLU A 60 11.57 18.22 8.84
N ALA A 61 10.40 17.63 9.10
CA ALA A 61 9.18 18.37 9.39
C ALA A 61 9.29 19.17 10.70
N LEU A 62 9.81 18.54 11.77
CA LEU A 62 10.02 19.20 13.07
C LEU A 62 11.10 20.29 13.01
N ASN A 63 12.18 20.07 12.27
CA ASN A 63 13.24 21.07 12.13
C ASN A 63 12.74 22.30 11.36
N ARG A 64 11.88 22.11 10.36
CA ARG A 64 11.25 23.22 9.62
C ARG A 64 10.28 24.04 10.47
N SER A 65 9.64 23.45 11.48
CA SER A 65 8.78 24.19 12.40
C SER A 65 9.58 24.92 13.50
N ASN A 66 10.79 24.46 13.81
CA ASN A 66 11.53 24.91 15.00
C ASN A 66 12.65 25.94 14.73
N GLY A 67 12.78 26.50 13.53
CA GLY A 67 13.67 27.65 13.32
C GLY A 67 14.21 27.83 11.91
N GLY A 68 13.82 28.94 11.28
CA GLY A 68 14.42 29.45 10.05
C GLY A 68 13.91 30.83 9.64
N THR A 69 12.71 31.21 10.08
CA THR A 69 12.12 32.54 9.87
C THR A 69 11.24 32.88 11.08
N ASP A 70 11.07 34.17 11.37
CA ASP A 70 10.48 34.79 12.58
C ASP A 70 9.05 34.39 13.02
N SER A 71 8.58 33.17 12.73
CA SER A 71 7.33 32.60 13.26
C SER A 71 7.62 31.24 13.90
N ILE A 72 7.45 31.15 15.22
CA ILE A 72 7.41 29.89 15.97
C ILE A 72 6.04 29.27 15.69
N ASP A 73 5.84 28.73 14.49
CA ASP A 73 4.64 27.99 14.16
C ASP A 73 4.77 26.58 14.75
N GLU A 74 4.21 26.38 15.95
CA GLU A 74 4.09 25.05 16.55
C GLU A 74 3.39 24.10 15.57
N ILE A 75 4.09 23.04 15.16
CA ILE A 75 3.48 22.00 14.33
C ILE A 75 2.54 21.15 15.19
N THR A 76 1.26 21.15 14.84
CA THR A 76 0.28 20.27 15.49
C THR A 76 0.52 18.81 15.11
N LEU A 77 0.11 17.89 15.98
CA LEU A 77 0.20 16.45 15.73
C LEU A 77 -0.52 16.05 14.43
N ASP A 78 -1.64 16.71 14.10
CA ASP A 78 -2.39 16.46 12.87
C ASP A 78 -1.60 16.84 11.62
N LYS A 79 -0.91 18.00 11.65
CA LYS A 79 -0.07 18.47 10.54
C LYS A 79 1.17 17.59 10.37
N LEU A 80 1.74 17.10 11.48
CA LEU A 80 2.83 16.13 11.45
C LEU A 80 2.37 14.77 10.89
N SER A 81 1.21 14.29 11.31
CA SER A 81 0.60 13.03 10.83
C SER A 81 0.33 13.09 9.33
N ALA A 82 -0.25 14.19 8.84
CA ALA A 82 -0.46 14.42 7.41
C ALA A 82 0.87 14.40 6.63
N THR A 83 1.90 15.07 7.15
CA THR A 83 3.23 15.09 6.54
C THR A 83 3.85 13.68 6.46
N ILE A 84 3.71 12.88 7.52
CA ILE A 84 4.17 11.48 7.51
C ILE A 84 3.40 10.67 6.46
N VAL A 85 2.07 10.80 6.40
CA VAL A 85 1.22 10.07 5.45
C VAL A 85 1.55 10.42 4.00
N ASP A 86 1.88 11.68 3.70
CA ASP A 86 2.25 12.12 2.36
C ASP A 86 3.62 11.61 1.93
N ASN A 87 4.59 11.51 2.86
CA ASN A 87 5.93 11.01 2.57
C ASN A 87 6.07 9.48 2.72
N SER A 88 5.10 8.80 3.35
CA SER A 88 5.15 7.36 3.63
C SER A 88 5.09 6.44 2.41
N VAL A 89 4.73 6.96 1.22
CA VAL A 89 4.48 6.14 0.02
C VAL A 89 5.57 6.33 -1.06
N GLY A 90 6.39 7.38 -0.94
CA GLY A 90 7.33 7.77 -2.00
C GLY A 90 8.67 7.04 -1.98
N SER A 91 9.07 6.49 -0.83
CA SER A 91 10.48 6.17 -0.55
C SER A 91 10.85 4.69 -0.70
N VAL A 92 9.86 3.80 -0.69
CA VAL A 92 10.06 2.36 -0.87
C VAL A 92 10.04 2.01 -2.36
N PRO A 93 10.71 0.94 -2.83
CA PRO A 93 10.45 0.31 -4.13
C PRO A 93 9.03 -0.28 -4.15
N VAL A 94 8.04 0.59 -4.05
CA VAL A 94 6.62 0.32 -3.86
C VAL A 94 6.09 -0.45 -5.06
N LEU A 95 6.65 -0.27 -6.25
CA LEU A 95 6.30 -1.06 -7.44
C LEU A 95 6.64 -2.54 -7.24
N SER A 96 7.90 -2.87 -6.94
CA SER A 96 8.34 -4.26 -6.74
C SER A 96 7.63 -4.94 -5.56
N ILE A 97 7.43 -4.23 -4.45
CA ILE A 97 6.70 -4.77 -3.29
C ILE A 97 5.21 -4.92 -3.60
N LYS A 98 4.56 -3.94 -4.24
CA LYS A 98 3.14 -4.05 -4.62
C LYS A 98 2.90 -5.20 -5.59
N ASP A 99 3.80 -5.43 -6.54
CA ASP A 99 3.68 -6.51 -7.51
C ASP A 99 3.82 -7.88 -6.82
N GLU A 100 4.80 -8.02 -5.92
CA GLU A 100 4.97 -9.22 -5.08
C GLU A 100 3.70 -9.51 -4.26
N PHE A 101 3.14 -8.50 -3.60
CA PHE A 101 1.95 -8.69 -2.77
C PHE A 101 0.69 -8.91 -3.60
N SER A 102 0.56 -8.28 -4.77
CA SER A 102 -0.55 -8.52 -5.70
C SER A 102 -0.55 -9.96 -6.19
N PHE A 103 0.63 -10.49 -6.53
CA PHE A 103 0.80 -11.89 -6.89
C PHE A 103 0.44 -12.83 -5.74
N LYS A 104 0.94 -12.58 -4.53
CA LYS A 104 0.62 -13.40 -3.34
C LYS A 104 -0.86 -13.36 -2.96
N ILE A 105 -1.54 -12.22 -3.16
CA ILE A 105 -2.99 -12.09 -2.96
C ILE A 105 -3.74 -12.97 -3.96
N ARG A 106 -3.35 -12.95 -5.24
CA ARG A 106 -3.94 -13.81 -6.29
C ARG A 106 -3.81 -15.29 -5.94
N GLN A 107 -2.60 -15.74 -5.60
CA GLN A 107 -2.34 -17.11 -5.17
C GLN A 107 -3.20 -17.50 -3.95
N SER A 108 -3.27 -16.64 -2.93
CA SER A 108 -4.04 -16.89 -1.72
C SER A 108 -5.56 -16.95 -1.96
N CYS A 109 -6.02 -16.34 -3.06
CA CYS A 109 -7.41 -16.37 -3.50
C CYS A 109 -7.71 -17.53 -4.47
N GLY A 110 -6.71 -18.34 -4.83
CA GLY A 110 -6.85 -19.47 -5.76
C GLY A 110 -6.75 -19.08 -7.24
N TYR A 111 -6.30 -17.86 -7.56
CA TYR A 111 -5.97 -17.48 -8.93
C TYR A 111 -4.55 -17.98 -9.24
N ASN A 112 -4.46 -19.18 -9.81
CA ASN A 112 -3.21 -19.75 -10.30
C ASN A 112 -3.13 -19.54 -11.83
N ASP A 113 -2.14 -18.77 -12.31
CA ASP A 113 -1.91 -18.55 -13.74
C ASP A 113 -1.67 -19.88 -14.52
N THR A 114 -1.31 -20.95 -13.81
CA THR A 114 -1.13 -22.31 -14.34
C THR A 114 -2.41 -22.95 -14.86
N ASP A 115 -3.59 -22.55 -14.39
CA ASP A 115 -4.85 -23.15 -14.87
C ASP A 115 -5.33 -22.50 -16.18
N GLN A 116 -4.99 -21.23 -16.42
CA GLN A 116 -5.17 -20.58 -17.72
C GLN A 116 -4.22 -21.12 -18.79
N GLN A 117 -2.95 -21.37 -18.46
CA GLN A 117 -2.00 -21.98 -19.39
C GLN A 117 -2.35 -23.43 -19.74
N ARG A 118 -2.84 -24.23 -18.77
CA ARG A 118 -3.30 -25.60 -19.05
C ARG A 118 -4.54 -25.65 -19.94
N GLN A 119 -5.49 -24.72 -19.78
CA GLN A 119 -6.64 -24.64 -20.68
C GLN A 119 -6.26 -24.21 -22.10
N GLN A 120 -5.30 -23.28 -22.26
CA GLN A 120 -4.82 -22.90 -23.60
C GLN A 120 -4.05 -24.03 -24.30
N GLN A 121 -3.22 -24.79 -23.57
CA GLN A 121 -2.53 -25.95 -24.15
C GLN A 121 -3.49 -27.07 -24.56
N GLN A 122 -4.54 -27.32 -23.79
CA GLN A 122 -5.57 -28.31 -24.15
C GLN A 122 -6.37 -27.88 -25.39
N GLN A 123 -6.64 -26.59 -25.59
CA GLN A 123 -7.32 -26.09 -26.79
C GLN A 123 -6.44 -26.13 -28.04
N GLN A 124 -5.11 -26.05 -27.90
CA GLN A 124 -4.18 -26.20 -29.03
C GLN A 124 -3.96 -27.65 -29.44
N GLN A 125 -4.11 -28.61 -28.53
CA GLN A 125 -4.01 -30.05 -28.84
C GLN A 125 -5.29 -30.65 -29.44
N GLN A 126 -6.40 -29.89 -29.43
CA GLN A 126 -7.68 -30.28 -30.03
C GLN A 126 -7.95 -29.64 -31.41
N ARG A 127 -6.94 -28.99 -31.99
CA ARG A 127 -6.92 -28.51 -33.39
C ARG A 127 -5.93 -29.33 -34.19
#